data_AF-A0A4D4M093-F1
#
_entry.id   AF-A0A4D4M093-F1
#
_cell.length_a   1.000
_cell.length_b   1.000
_cell.length_c   1.000
_cell.angle_alpha   90.00
_cell.angle_beta   90.00
_cell.angle_gamma   90.00
#
_symmetry.space_group_name_H-M   'P 1'
#
loop_
_entity.id
_entity.type
_entity.pdbx_description
1 polymer ?
#
loop_
_entity_poly.entity_id
_entity_poly.type
_entity_poly.pdbx_seq_one_letter_code
_entity_poly.pdbx_strand_id
1 'polypeptide(L)' 'MALYARIEKIQEDDEQVRYRYTDISGNERTMLLSKVTETTSAEDGVEDMLYRAVARKVAVAWARDGAAPEKLLVQS' A
#
# COMPACT_ATOMS: atom_id res chain seq x y z
N MET A 1 8.82 -1.87 -18.86
CA MET A 1 7.85 -0.88 -18.34
C MET A 1 8.26 -0.60 -16.91
N ALA A 2 8.48 0.66 -16.55
CA ALA A 2 8.79 1.04 -15.17
C ALA A 2 7.47 1.14 -14.39
N LEU A 3 7.37 0.44 -13.27
CA LEU A 3 6.21 0.52 -12.39
C LEU A 3 6.43 1.65 -11.39
N TYR A 4 5.52 2.61 -11.35
CA TYR A 4 5.58 3.76 -10.44
C TYR A 4 4.28 3.90 -9.66
N ALA A 5 4.39 4.02 -8.34
CA ALA A 5 3.28 4.44 -7.48
C ALA A 5 3.78 5.21 -6.26
N ARG A 6 3.15 6.35 -5.98
CA ARG A 6 3.26 7.05 -4.71
C ARG A 6 2.23 6.48 -3.76
N ILE A 7 2.66 6.07 -2.57
CA ILE A 7 1.78 5.50 -1.53
C ILE A 7 1.77 6.46 -0.35
N GLU A 8 0.58 6.78 0.15
CA GLU A 8 0.36 7.67 1.27
C GLU A 8 -0.62 7.05 2.26
N LYS A 9 -0.27 7.08 3.54
CA LYS A 9 -1.20 6.73 4.61
C LYS A 9 -2.31 7.78 4.67
N ILE A 10 -3.55 7.33 4.67
CA ILE A 10 -4.72 8.20 4.83
C ILE A 10 -5.24 8.13 6.27
N GLN A 11 -5.29 6.92 6.81
CA GLN A 11 -5.88 6.63 8.10
C GLN A 11 -5.16 5.45 8.73
N GLU A 12 -4.99 5.51 10.04
CA GLU A 12 -4.47 4.42 10.86
C GLU A 12 -5.29 4.35 12.14
N ASP A 13 -5.71 3.15 12.49
CA ASP A 13 -6.28 2.80 13.78
C ASP A 13 -5.47 1.63 14.39
N ASP A 14 -5.93 1.10 15.52
CA ASP A 14 -5.21 0.03 16.23
C ASP A 14 -5.19 -1.31 15.46
N GLU A 15 -6.13 -1.53 14.54
CA GLU A 15 -6.33 -2.81 13.85
C GLU A 15 -5.87 -2.77 12.38
N GLN A 16 -5.87 -1.60 11.76
CA GLN A 16 -5.67 -1.46 10.33
C GLN A 16 -5.10 -0.09 9.93
N VAL A 17 -4.55 -0.06 8.72
CA VAL A 17 -4.02 1.15 8.07
C VAL A 17 -4.55 1.22 6.66
N ARG A 18 -5.21 2.32 6.32
CA ARG A 18 -5.65 2.63 4.97
C ARG A 18 -4.59 3.46 4.26
N TYR A 19 -4.15 2.95 3.12
CA TYR A 19 -3.24 3.62 2.20
C TYR A 19 -3.98 4.03 0.93
N ARG A 20 -3.66 5.21 0.40
CA ARG A 20 -3.91 5.57 -0.98
C ARG A 20 -2.63 5.38 -1.77
N TYR A 21 -2.75 4.87 -2.99
CA TYR A 21 -1.66 4.86 -3.93
C TYR A 21 -2.09 5.46 -5.27
N THR A 22 -1.19 6.26 -5.84
CA THR A 22 -1.41 6.99 -7.09
C THR A 22 -0.39 6.55 -8.13
N ASP A 23 -0.87 6.12 -9.29
CA ASP A 23 -0.01 5.72 -10.41
C ASP A 23 0.54 6.94 -11.19
N ILE A 24 1.37 6.67 -12.21
CA ILE A 24 1.95 7.72 -13.07
C ILE A 24 0.91 8.50 -13.89
N SER A 25 -0.26 7.89 -14.16
CA SER A 25 -1.36 8.50 -14.89
C SER A 25 -2.26 9.34 -13.97
N GLY A 26 -1.99 9.35 -12.66
CA GLY A 26 -2.80 10.03 -11.66
C GLY A 26 -4.01 9.22 -11.17
N ASN A 27 -4.12 7.94 -11.51
CA ASN A 27 -5.19 7.09 -10.99
C ASN A 27 -4.94 6.80 -9.52
N GLU A 28 -5.91 7.13 -8.68
CA GLU A 28 -5.87 6.86 -7.25
C GLU A 28 -6.66 5.59 -6.91
N ARG A 29 -6.09 4.78 -6.03
CA ARG A 29 -6.74 3.60 -5.45
C ARG A 29 -6.39 3.48 -3.98
N THR A 30 -7.14 2.66 -3.26
CA THR A 30 -6.90 2.42 -1.84
C THR A 30 -6.65 0.95 -1.53
N MET A 31 -5.85 0.75 -0.47
CA MET A 31 -5.46 -0.55 0.05
C MET A 31 -5.54 -0.49 1.57
N LEU A 32 -6.01 -1.57 2.17
CA LEU A 32 -5.95 -1.79 3.61
C LEU A 32 -4.79 -2.72 3.96
N LEU A 33 -4.06 -2.38 5.01
CA LEU A 33 -3.16 -3.28 5.75
C LEU A 33 -3.85 -3.60 7.07
N SER A 34 -4.16 -4.88 7.32
CA SER A 34 -4.57 -5.32 8.65
C SER A 34 -3.31 -5.56 9.49
N LYS A 35 -3.25 -4.93 10.66
CA LYS A 35 -2.22 -5.17 11.68
C LYS A 35 -2.46 -6.49 12.42
N VAL A 36 -3.71 -6.94 12.47
CA VAL A 36 -4.11 -8.16 13.18
C VAL A 36 -3.73 -9.41 12.39
N THR A 37 -4.09 -9.46 11.10
CA THR A 37 -3.78 -10.62 10.24
C THR A 37 -2.48 -10.44 9.46
N GLU A 38 -1.85 -9.26 9.53
CA GLU A 38 -0.65 -8.88 8.76
C GLU A 38 -0.82 -9.03 7.25
N THR A 39 -2.06 -8.87 6.76
CA THR A 39 -2.40 -9.01 5.34
C THR A 39 -2.79 -7.67 4.73
N THR A 40 -2.51 -7.51 3.43
CA THR A 40 -3.00 -6.38 2.63
C THR A 40 -4.18 -6.81 1.77
N SER A 41 -5.13 -5.89 1.54
CA SER A 41 -6.30 -6.12 0.67
C SER A 41 -6.62 -4.87 -0.16
N ALA A 42 -6.96 -5.04 -1.44
CA ALA A 42 -7.46 -3.94 -2.27
C ALA A 42 -8.90 -3.58 -1.87
N GLU A 43 -9.21 -2.31 -1.65
CA GLU A 43 -10.58 -1.90 -1.30
C GLU A 43 -11.52 -1.86 -2.52
N ASP A 44 -10.97 -1.68 -3.72
CA ASP A 44 -11.72 -1.73 -4.98
C ASP A 44 -11.81 -3.14 -5.59
N GLY A 45 -11.22 -4.14 -4.92
CA GLY A 45 -11.14 -5.53 -5.38
C GLY A 45 -10.19 -5.77 -6.55
N VAL A 46 -9.38 -4.78 -6.96
CA VAL A 46 -8.47 -4.91 -8.11
C VAL A 46 -7.06 -5.25 -7.65
N GLU A 47 -6.65 -6.50 -7.88
CA GLU A 47 -5.32 -7.02 -7.48
C GLU A 47 -4.32 -7.18 -8.65
N ASP A 48 -4.22 -6.13 -9.46
CA ASP A 48 -3.31 -6.08 -10.61
C ASP A 48 -1.81 -5.98 -10.22
N MET A 49 -0.94 -5.86 -11.21
CA MET A 49 0.51 -5.75 -10.96
C MET A 49 0.90 -4.54 -10.12
N LEU A 50 0.17 -3.43 -10.24
CA LEU A 50 0.43 -2.21 -9.46
C LEU A 50 0.08 -2.46 -8.00
N TYR A 51 -1.11 -2.99 -7.73
CA TYR A 51 -1.52 -3.40 -6.39
C TYR A 51 -0.50 -4.33 -5.75
N ARG A 52 -0.09 -5.39 -6.46
CA ARG A 52 0.88 -6.38 -5.93
C ARG A 52 2.22 -5.75 -5.55
N ALA A 53 2.70 -4.77 -6.32
CA ALA A 53 3.94 -4.07 -6.00
C ALA A 53 3.79 -3.14 -4.80
N VAL A 54 2.66 -2.42 -4.71
CA VAL A 54 2.31 -1.56 -3.57
C VAL A 54 2.17 -2.41 -2.30
N ALA A 55 1.39 -3.49 -2.35
CA ALA A 55 1.21 -4.44 -1.27
C ALA A 55 2.54 -5.01 -0.78
N ARG A 56 3.40 -5.46 -1.70
CA ARG A 56 4.73 -5.95 -1.35
C ARG A 56 5.59 -4.87 -0.67
N LYS A 57 5.55 -3.63 -1.17
CA LYS A 57 6.33 -2.52 -0.61
C LYS A 57 5.88 -2.20 0.82
N VAL A 58 4.57 -2.14 1.05
CA VAL A 58 3.98 -1.91 2.38
C VAL A 58 4.28 -3.07 3.32
N ALA A 59 4.08 -4.31 2.88
CA ALA A 59 4.35 -5.50 3.69
C ALA A 59 5.82 -5.59 4.12
N VAL A 60 6.77 -5.30 3.21
CA VAL A 60 8.20 -5.28 3.55
C VAL A 60 8.53 -4.18 4.56
N ALA A 61 7.95 -2.98 4.42
CA ALA A 61 8.17 -1.90 5.36
C ALA A 61 7.60 -2.23 6.75
N TRP A 62 6.39 -2.77 6.80
CA TRP A 62 5.75 -3.24 8.03
C TRP A 62 6.59 -4.31 8.72
N ALA A 63 7.00 -5.35 8.00
CA ALA A 63 7.80 -6.45 8.55
C ALA A 63 9.18 -6.01 9.05
N ARG A 64 9.74 -4.93 8.48
CA ARG A 64 11.06 -4.42 8.84
C ARG A 64 11.03 -3.56 10.10
N ASP A 65 10.13 -2.59 10.13
CA ASP A 65 10.14 -1.54 11.16
C ASP A 65 9.06 -1.75 12.23
N GLY A 66 8.12 -2.68 12.03
CA GLY A 66 6.97 -2.92 12.91
C GLY A 66 5.98 -1.74 12.97
N ALA A 67 6.13 -0.79 12.05
CA ALA A 67 5.37 0.44 12.00
C ALA A 67 4.89 0.70 10.57
N ALA A 68 3.68 1.23 10.46
CA ALA A 68 3.10 1.62 9.20
C ALA A 68 3.76 2.92 8.71
N PRO A 69 4.47 2.92 7.56
CA PRO A 69 5.11 4.12 7.07
C PRO A 69 4.10 5.17 6.61
N GLU A 70 4.39 6.46 6.82
CA GLU A 70 3.52 7.56 6.35
C GLU A 70 3.47 7.64 4.83
N LYS A 71 4.62 7.45 4.17
CA LYS A 71 4.78 7.57 2.72
C LYS A 71 5.75 6.52 2.21
N LEU A 72 5.43 5.94 1.05
CA LEU A 72 6.30 5.02 0.33
C LEU A 72 6.28 5.34 -1.16
N LEU A 73 7.31 4.84 -1.84
CA LEU A 73 7.44 4.93 -3.29
C LEU A 73 7.74 3.55 -3.86
N VAL A 74 6.97 3.15 -4.87
CA VAL A 74 7.29 2.05 -5.77
C VAL A 74 7.91 2.65 -7.02
N GLN A 75 9.10 2.16 -7.37
CA GLN A 75 9.80 2.50 -8.61
C GLN A 75 10.62 1.26 -9.02
N SER A 76 10.37 0.72 -10.22
CA SER A 76 11.14 -0.39 -10.82
C SER A 76 11.84 0.03 -12.10
#